data_AF-A0A2Z3H1W3-F1
#
_entry.id   AF-A0A2Z3H1W3-F1
#
_cell.length_a   1.000
_cell.length_b   1.000
_cell.length_c   1.000
_cell.angle_alpha   90.00
_cell.angle_beta   90.00
_cell.angle_gamma   90.00
#
_symmetry.space_group_name_H-M   'P 1'
#
loop_
_entity.id
_entity.type
_entity.pdbx_description
1 polymer ?
#
loop_
_entity_poly.entity_id
_entity_poly.type
_entity_poly.pdbx_seq_one_letter_code
_entity_poly.pdbx_strand_id
1 'polypeptide(L)'
;MGDGKNRTAGRRAKFVFSYREHDVPEVWSDEVDGLHDAFASDSGVWGWQEQELPEGDLADSCDPGVRSIDDLVTVAREYFVAQGQQPEWLVRIPFDKLAVLMDRGGWSFLGGVFGEFVGNNSDTEIE
;
A
#
# COMPACT_ATOMS: atom_id res chain seq x y z
N MET A 1 3.70 -42.97 -13.17
CA MET A 1 3.87 -41.75 -13.99
C MET A 1 2.89 -40.74 -13.42
N GLY A 2 3.39 -39.76 -12.68
CA GLY A 2 2.57 -38.83 -11.90
C GLY A 2 1.95 -37.75 -12.79
N ASP A 3 0.68 -37.49 -12.52
CA ASP A 3 -0.21 -36.59 -13.26
C ASP A 3 0.37 -35.20 -13.50
N GLY A 4 0.21 -34.72 -14.73
CA GLY A 4 0.40 -33.35 -15.13
C GLY A 4 -0.64 -32.44 -14.47
N LYS A 5 -0.41 -32.08 -13.19
CA LYS A 5 -1.10 -30.96 -12.56
C LYS A 5 -0.61 -29.66 -13.18
N ASN A 6 -1.33 -29.24 -14.21
CA ASN A 6 -1.58 -27.87 -14.66
C ASN A 6 -0.57 -26.80 -14.19
N ARG A 7 0.40 -26.49 -15.06
CA ARG A 7 1.33 -25.35 -14.99
C ARG A 7 0.65 -24.02 -15.38
N THR A 8 -0.55 -23.74 -14.88
CA THR A 8 -1.35 -22.56 -15.27
C THR A 8 -2.20 -21.97 -14.13
N ALA A 9 -1.79 -22.14 -12.87
CA ALA A 9 -2.18 -21.17 -11.85
C ALA A 9 -1.23 -19.98 -12.01
N GLY A 10 -1.71 -18.87 -12.59
CA GLY A 10 -0.93 -17.63 -12.63
C GLY A 10 -0.46 -17.27 -11.22
N ARG A 11 0.81 -16.87 -11.08
CA ARG A 11 1.38 -16.44 -9.79
C ARG A 11 0.46 -15.35 -9.20
N ARG A 12 0.11 -15.49 -7.92
CA ARG A 12 -0.61 -14.49 -7.13
C ARG A 12 0.25 -14.12 -5.94
N ALA A 13 0.25 -12.85 -5.58
CA ALA A 13 0.97 -12.32 -4.44
C ALA A 13 0.16 -11.18 -3.82
N LYS A 14 0.35 -10.98 -2.52
CA LYS A 14 -0.11 -9.81 -1.79
C LYS A 14 1.05 -8.81 -1.73
N PHE A 15 0.80 -7.54 -2.00
CA PHE A 15 1.82 -6.49 -1.84
C PHE A 15 1.38 -5.62 -0.67
N VAL A 16 2.27 -5.39 0.31
CA VAL A 16 1.94 -4.57 1.49
C VAL A 16 2.83 -3.35 1.57
N PHE A 17 2.24 -2.19 1.81
CA PHE A 17 2.95 -0.96 2.12
C PHE A 17 2.45 -0.43 3.47
N SER A 18 3.35 -0.36 4.46
CA SER A 18 3.03 0.17 5.80
C SER A 18 3.62 1.57 5.96
N TYR A 19 2.77 2.54 6.28
CA TYR A 19 3.18 3.87 6.73
C TYR A 19 3.60 3.77 8.19
N ARG A 20 4.87 4.06 8.45
CA ARG A 20 5.44 4.02 9.81
C ARG A 20 5.44 5.42 10.39
N GLU A 21 4.26 5.87 10.81
CA GLU A 21 4.04 7.24 11.27
C GLU A 21 4.91 7.59 12.50
N HIS A 22 5.29 6.59 13.31
CA HIS A 22 6.14 6.75 14.51
C HIS A 22 7.65 6.61 14.25
N ASP A 23 8.05 6.04 13.12
CA ASP A 23 9.47 5.97 12.71
C ASP A 23 9.93 7.30 12.09
N VAL A 24 9.00 8.19 11.76
CA VAL A 24 9.29 9.55 11.33
C VAL A 24 9.73 10.33 12.57
N PRO A 25 10.98 10.81 12.65
CA PRO A 25 11.48 11.50 13.84
C PRO A 25 10.55 12.66 14.22
N GLU A 26 10.22 12.79 15.50
CA GLU A 26 9.56 13.94 16.15
C GLU A 26 10.33 15.28 16.00
N VAL A 27 11.29 15.37 15.07
CA VAL A 27 12.01 16.60 14.73
C VAL A 27 11.15 17.45 13.81
N TRP A 28 9.96 17.81 14.30
CA TRP A 28 9.03 18.71 13.65
C TRP A 28 9.18 20.06 14.35
N SER A 29 10.32 20.72 14.10
CA SER A 29 10.44 22.14 14.40
C SER A 29 9.55 22.92 13.43
N ASP A 30 8.99 24.04 13.89
CA ASP A 30 7.92 24.90 13.35
C ASP A 30 7.94 25.35 11.86
N GLU A 31 8.68 24.68 10.97
CA GLU A 31 8.75 24.95 9.53
C GLU A 31 8.10 23.80 8.75
N VAL A 32 6.86 24.03 8.34
CA VAL A 32 6.05 23.16 7.46
C VAL A 32 6.81 22.74 6.17
N ASP A 33 7.78 23.55 5.73
CA ASP A 33 8.54 23.30 4.51
C ASP A 33 9.56 22.14 4.64
N GLY A 34 10.06 21.83 5.83
CA GLY A 34 11.03 20.72 6.03
C GLY A 34 10.38 19.34 6.18
N LEU A 35 9.11 19.32 6.58
CA LEU A 35 8.34 18.10 6.82
C LEU A 35 8.07 17.32 5.52
N HIS A 36 7.70 18.05 4.47
CA HIS A 36 7.40 17.49 3.17
C HIS A 36 8.60 16.77 2.57
N ASP A 37 9.77 17.40 2.58
CA ASP A 37 10.99 16.81 2.01
C ASP A 37 11.47 15.60 2.83
N ALA A 38 11.35 15.65 4.15
CA ALA A 38 11.70 14.52 5.03
C ALA A 38 10.79 13.31 4.77
N PHE A 39 9.47 13.51 4.73
CA PHE A 39 8.53 12.42 4.49
C PHE A 39 8.60 11.93 3.03
N ALA A 40 8.86 12.79 2.05
CA ALA A 40 9.13 12.39 0.66
C ALA A 40 10.39 11.53 0.55
N SER A 41 11.45 11.89 1.28
CA SER A 41 12.69 11.12 1.34
C SER A 41 12.46 9.74 1.97
N ASP A 42 11.79 9.68 3.12
CA ASP A 42 11.54 8.42 3.84
C ASP A 42 10.56 7.51 3.11
N SER A 43 9.43 8.06 2.63
CA SER A 43 8.50 7.32 1.77
C SER A 43 9.17 6.87 0.48
N GLY A 44 10.22 7.55 0.01
CA GLY A 44 11.10 7.15 -1.08
C GLY A 44 11.89 5.87 -0.79
N VAL A 45 12.31 5.65 0.46
CA VAL A 45 13.01 4.44 0.91
C VAL A 45 12.05 3.30 1.24
N TRP A 46 10.83 3.61 1.70
CA TRP A 46 9.82 2.60 1.97
C TRP A 46 9.42 1.85 0.70
N GLY A 47 9.28 0.53 0.82
CA GLY A 47 9.05 -0.36 -0.30
C GLY A 47 7.86 -1.26 -0.04
N TRP A 48 7.17 -1.59 -1.14
CA TRP A 48 6.18 -2.65 -1.14
C TRP A 48 6.85 -3.99 -0.80
N GLN A 49 6.26 -4.69 0.16
CA GLN A 49 6.67 -6.03 0.54
C GLN A 49 5.80 -7.04 -0.20
N GLU A 50 6.43 -7.91 -1.00
CA GLU A 50 5.73 -9.04 -1.58
C GLU A 50 5.55 -10.12 -0.50
N GLN A 51 4.30 -10.52 -0.27
CA GLN A 51 3.90 -11.55 0.68
C GLN A 51 3.11 -12.66 -0.05
N GLU A 52 3.11 -13.84 0.55
CA GLU A 52 2.23 -14.93 0.09
C GLU A 52 0.77 -14.53 0.29
N LEU A 53 -0.07 -14.80 -0.70
CA LEU A 53 -1.50 -14.56 -0.58
C LEU A 53 -2.07 -15.49 0.52
N PRO A 54 -2.86 -14.98 1.48
CA PRO A 54 -3.44 -15.82 2.52
C PRO A 54 -4.29 -16.96 1.92
N GLU A 55 -4.34 -18.09 2.63
CA GLU A 55 -5.26 -19.18 2.27
C GLU A 55 -6.71 -18.71 2.46
N GLY A 56 -7.51 -18.70 1.39
CA GLY A 56 -8.91 -18.24 1.44
C GLY A 56 -9.44 -17.74 0.09
N ASP A 57 -10.68 -17.24 0.09
CA ASP A 57 -11.18 -16.48 -1.05
C ASP A 57 -10.55 -15.07 -1.01
N LEU A 58 -10.09 -14.59 -2.16
CA LEU A 58 -9.51 -13.26 -2.29
C LEU A 58 -10.53 -12.17 -1.93
N ALA A 59 -11.82 -12.43 -2.17
CA ALA A 59 -12.91 -11.56 -1.77
C ALA A 59 -13.00 -11.34 -0.24
N ASP A 60 -12.52 -12.30 0.56
CA ASP A 60 -12.51 -12.17 2.03
C ASP A 60 -11.35 -11.30 2.53
N SER A 61 -10.34 -11.04 1.68
CA SER A 61 -9.13 -10.29 2.02
C SER A 61 -9.06 -8.89 1.39
N CYS A 62 -10.08 -8.50 0.61
CA CYS A 62 -10.12 -7.23 -0.11
C CYS A 62 -11.40 -6.45 0.22
N ASP A 63 -11.35 -5.12 0.13
CA ASP A 63 -12.55 -4.30 0.22
C ASP A 63 -13.43 -4.52 -1.04
N PRO A 64 -14.73 -4.89 -0.89
CA PRO A 64 -15.62 -5.12 -2.03
C PRO A 64 -15.87 -3.89 -2.92
N GLY A 65 -15.59 -2.68 -2.39
CA GLY A 65 -15.64 -1.42 -3.11
C GLY A 65 -14.38 -1.12 -3.94
N VAL A 66 -13.26 -1.81 -3.69
CA VAL A 66 -11.99 -1.58 -4.36
C VAL A 66 -11.80 -2.56 -5.52
N ARG A 67 -11.87 -2.06 -6.76
CA ARG A 67 -11.73 -2.88 -7.98
C ARG A 67 -10.57 -2.46 -8.86
N SER A 68 -9.92 -1.36 -8.52
CA SER A 68 -8.80 -0.78 -9.23
C SER A 68 -7.85 -0.09 -8.26
N ILE A 69 -6.63 0.20 -8.73
CA ILE A 69 -5.67 1.02 -7.99
C ILE A 69 -6.29 2.40 -7.69
N ASP A 70 -7.05 2.98 -8.61
CA ASP A 70 -7.67 4.30 -8.44
C ASP A 70 -8.73 4.31 -7.32
N ASP A 71 -9.45 3.20 -7.14
CA ASP A 71 -10.38 3.05 -6.01
C ASP A 71 -9.59 3.03 -4.69
N LEU A 72 -8.48 2.29 -4.63
CA LEU A 72 -7.63 2.20 -3.45
C LEU A 72 -6.95 3.55 -3.12
N VAL A 73 -6.51 4.29 -4.15
CA VAL A 73 -6.02 5.68 -4.02
C VAL A 73 -7.10 6.58 -3.44
N THR A 74 -8.35 6.42 -3.89
CA THR A 74 -9.48 7.23 -3.40
C THR A 74 -9.73 6.99 -1.92
N VAL A 75 -9.74 5.73 -1.48
CA VAL A 75 -9.89 5.36 -0.06
C VAL A 75 -8.75 5.95 0.78
N ALA A 76 -7.50 5.75 0.37
CA ALA A 76 -6.34 6.28 1.09
C ALA A 76 -6.33 7.83 1.12
N ARG A 77 -6.78 8.49 0.05
CA ARG A 77 -6.89 9.95 -0.02
C ARG A 77 -7.96 10.49 0.94
N GLU A 78 -9.12 9.83 1.03
CA GLU A 78 -10.16 10.21 1.98
C GLU A 78 -9.66 10.13 3.43
N TYR A 79 -8.84 9.14 3.75
CA TYR A 79 -8.23 9.04 5.06
C TYR A 79 -7.15 10.12 5.29
N PHE A 80 -6.09 10.13 4.49
CA PHE A 80 -4.93 10.99 4.77
C PHE A 80 -5.17 12.47 4.50
N VAL A 81 -5.90 12.82 3.43
CA VAL A 81 -6.09 14.23 3.05
C VAL A 81 -7.27 14.84 3.78
N ALA A 82 -8.43 14.16 3.78
CA ALA A 82 -9.64 14.73 4.38
C ALA A 82 -9.67 14.58 5.91
N GLN A 83 -9.11 13.51 6.48
CA GLN A 83 -9.08 13.31 7.94
C GLN A 83 -7.72 13.69 8.54
N GLY A 84 -6.62 13.25 7.93
CA GLY A 84 -5.24 13.49 8.42
C GLY A 84 -4.60 14.82 8.00
N GLN A 85 -5.24 15.59 7.11
CA GLN A 85 -4.72 16.86 6.55
C GLN A 85 -3.33 16.77 5.88
N GLN A 86 -2.94 15.58 5.43
CA GLN A 86 -1.70 15.36 4.69
C GLN A 86 -1.82 15.90 3.25
N PRO A 87 -0.72 16.32 2.63
CA PRO A 87 -0.75 16.78 1.25
C PRO A 87 -0.99 15.62 0.27
N GLU A 88 -1.80 15.86 -0.77
CA GLU A 88 -2.22 14.82 -1.72
C GLU A 88 -1.03 14.14 -2.43
N TRP A 89 0.01 14.89 -2.78
CA TRP A 89 1.18 14.34 -3.47
C TRP A 89 1.91 13.28 -2.64
N LEU A 90 1.83 13.36 -1.31
CA LEU A 90 2.45 12.40 -0.40
C LEU A 90 1.72 11.06 -0.40
N VAL A 91 0.39 11.12 -0.41
CA VAL A 91 -0.49 9.94 -0.49
C VAL A 91 -0.23 9.17 -1.78
N ARG A 92 0.13 9.86 -2.87
CA ARG A 92 0.35 9.25 -4.19
C ARG A 92 1.63 8.43 -4.33
N ILE A 93 2.67 8.75 -3.56
CA ILE A 93 4.00 8.11 -3.69
C ILE A 93 3.94 6.57 -3.67
N PRO A 94 3.28 5.90 -2.69
CA PRO A 94 3.22 4.45 -2.68
C PRO A 94 2.44 3.88 -3.87
N PHE A 95 1.39 4.55 -4.34
CA PHE A 95 0.61 4.09 -5.49
C PHE A 95 1.38 4.20 -6.81
N ASP A 96 2.14 5.29 -7.02
CA ASP A 96 3.01 5.42 -8.18
C ASP A 96 4.07 4.31 -8.19
N LYS A 97 4.61 3.95 -7.01
CA LYS A 97 5.51 2.80 -6.85
C LYS A 97 4.83 1.46 -7.15
N LEU A 98 3.59 1.27 -6.70
CA LEU A 98 2.81 0.06 -6.98
C LEU A 98 2.57 -0.10 -8.48
N ALA A 99 2.18 0.98 -9.17
CA ALA A 99 1.96 0.97 -10.61
C ALA A 99 3.23 0.56 -11.37
N VAL A 100 4.39 1.08 -10.98
CA VAL A 100 5.69 0.68 -11.56
C VAL A 100 6.02 -0.79 -11.25
N LEU A 101 5.75 -1.26 -10.04
CA LEU A 101 5.96 -2.66 -9.66
C LEU A 101 5.07 -3.59 -10.49
N MET A 102 3.81 -3.22 -10.67
CA MET A 102 2.84 -3.99 -11.44
C MET A 102 3.23 -4.08 -12.92
N ASP A 103 3.59 -2.95 -13.53
CA ASP A 103 4.03 -2.89 -14.93
C ASP A 103 5.29 -3.76 -15.15
N ARG A 104 6.31 -3.60 -14.32
CA ARG A 104 7.57 -4.36 -14.43
C ARG A 104 7.40 -5.85 -14.16
N GLY A 105 6.50 -6.21 -13.25
CA GLY A 105 6.23 -7.60 -12.87
C GLY A 105 5.19 -8.29 -13.74
N GLY A 106 4.52 -7.57 -14.66
CA GLY A 106 3.41 -8.09 -15.44
C GLY A 106 2.20 -8.49 -14.59
N TRP A 107 1.98 -7.78 -13.48
CA TRP A 107 0.89 -8.06 -12.55
C TRP A 107 -0.42 -7.40 -13.00
N SER A 108 -1.54 -7.99 -12.59
CA SER A 108 -2.88 -7.42 -12.77
C SER A 108 -3.52 -7.24 -11.40
N PHE A 109 -4.21 -6.12 -11.20
CA PHE A 109 -4.89 -5.83 -9.94
C PHE A 109 -6.08 -6.76 -9.76
N LEU A 110 -6.23 -7.35 -8.57
CA LEU A 110 -7.35 -8.23 -8.24
C LEU A 110 -8.29 -7.64 -7.17
N GLY A 111 -7.76 -6.78 -6.31
CA GLY A 111 -8.44 -6.18 -5.17
C GLY A 111 -7.40 -5.58 -4.24
N GLY A 112 -7.86 -4.79 -3.26
CA GLY A 112 -6.98 -4.19 -2.26
C GLY A 112 -7.76 -3.75 -1.03
N VAL A 113 -7.03 -3.36 0.01
CA VAL A 113 -7.59 -2.83 1.24
C VAL A 113 -6.68 -1.75 1.80
N PHE A 114 -7.31 -0.77 2.46
CA PHE A 114 -6.62 0.28 3.19
C PHE A 114 -7.18 0.30 4.62
N GLY A 115 -6.32 0.28 5.63
CA GLY A 115 -6.78 0.30 7.01
C GLY A 115 -5.69 0.58 8.04
N GLU A 116 -6.11 1.08 9.21
CA GLU A 116 -5.28 1.19 10.40
C GLU A 116 -5.11 -0.19 11.06
N PHE A 117 -3.88 -0.65 11.26
CA PHE A 117 -3.64 -1.87 12.00
C PHE A 117 -3.37 -1.55 13.48
N VAL A 118 -4.34 -1.86 14.35
CA VAL A 118 -4.23 -1.68 15.80
C VAL A 118 -3.40 -2.83 16.40
N GLY A 119 -2.08 -2.78 16.18
CA GLY A 119 -1.12 -3.76 16.67
C GLY A 119 0.22 -3.11 17.02
N ASN A 120 0.37 -2.72 18.29
CA ASN A 120 1.57 -2.16 18.93
C ASN A 120 2.22 -0.89 18.39
N ASN A 121 1.95 -0.40 17.17
CA ASN A 121 2.64 0.79 16.61
C ASN A 121 1.79 1.69 15.68
N SER A 122 0.45 1.66 15.73
CA SER A 122 -0.42 2.54 14.91
C SER A 122 0.05 2.73 13.45
N ASP A 123 0.44 1.64 12.79
CA ASP A 123 0.86 1.69 11.40
C ASP A 123 -0.38 1.61 10.51
N THR A 124 -0.46 2.50 9.52
CA THR A 124 -1.50 2.48 8.49
C THR A 124 -1.00 1.64 7.30
N GLU A 125 -1.80 0.72 6.78
CA GLU A 125 -1.38 -0.20 5.71
C GLU A 125 -2.20 -0.07 4.42
N ILE A 126 -1.53 -0.24 3.28
CA ILE A 126 -2.12 -0.44 1.95
C ILE A 126 -1.77 -1.86 1.50
N GLU A 127 -2.77 -2.62 1.04
CA GLU A 127 -2.61 -3.97 0.46
C GLU A 127 -3.28 -4.13 -0.91
#